data_AF-A0A520UBP6-F1
#
_entry.id   AF-A0A520UBP6-F1
#
_cell.length_a   1.000
_cell.length_b   1.000
_cell.length_c   1.000
_cell.angle_alpha   90.00
_cell.angle_beta   90.00
_cell.angle_gamma   90.00
#
_symmetry.space_group_name_H-M   'P 1'
#
loop_
_entity.id
_entity.type
_entity.pdbx_description
1 polymer ?
#
loop_
_entity_poly.entity_id
_entity_poly.type
_entity_poly.pdbx_seq_one_letter_code
_entity_poly.pdbx_strand_id
1 'polypeptide(L)' 'MIYRFRIILDAKEDVFRDIEIDSENTLEELNNSITQAFGFEGNEMASFYVSNENWEQGEEIALFDMN' A
#
# COMPACT_ATOMS: atom_id res chain seq x y z
N MET A 1 17.49 -2.05 5.11
CA MET A 1 17.68 -1.98 3.63
C MET A 1 16.53 -1.16 3.09
N ILE A 2 16.74 -0.24 2.16
CA ILE A 2 15.64 0.62 1.70
C ILE A 2 14.94 -0.01 0.49
N TYR A 3 13.63 -0.21 0.59
CA TYR A 3 12.76 -0.51 -0.54
C TYR A 3 12.18 0.76 -1.12
N ARG A 4 12.04 0.80 -2.44
CA ARG A 4 11.35 1.88 -3.15
C ARG A 4 10.12 1.31 -3.86
N PHE A 5 8.95 1.77 -3.45
CA PHE A 5 7.67 1.39 -4.04
C PHE A 5 7.13 2.54 -4.90
N ARG A 6 6.57 2.19 -6.05
CA ARG A 6 5.70 3.11 -6.80
C ARG A 6 4.26 2.72 -6.54
N ILE A 7 3.49 3.65 -6.01
CA ILE A 7 2.06 3.49 -5.75
C ILE A 7 1.31 4.28 -6.81
N ILE A 8 0.43 3.60 -7.54
CA ILE A 8 -0.39 4.17 -8.59
C ILE A 8 -1.82 4.20 -8.06
N LEU A 9 -2.44 5.37 -8.06
CA LEU A 9 -3.83 5.52 -7.66
C LEU A 9 -4.73 5.11 -8.83
N ASP A 10 -5.74 4.28 -8.56
CA ASP A 10 -6.76 3.93 -9.54
C ASP A 10 -7.70 5.13 -9.74
N ALA A 11 -7.28 6.06 -10.59
CA ALA A 11 -7.99 7.28 -10.93
C ALA A 11 -7.95 7.51 -12.44
N LYS A 12 -8.83 8.39 -12.94
CA LYS A 12 -8.87 8.75 -14.38
C LYS A 12 -7.60 9.44 -14.87
N GLU A 13 -6.92 10.14 -13.97
CA GLU A 13 -5.66 10.83 -14.25
C GLU A 13 -4.51 10.03 -13.65
N ASP A 14 -3.34 10.09 -14.29
CA ASP A 14 -2.13 9.42 -13.83
C ASP A 14 -1.62 10.08 -12.54
N VAL A 15 -2.00 9.52 -11.40
CA VAL A 15 -1.53 9.97 -10.09
C VAL A 15 -0.71 8.85 -9.45
N PHE A 16 0.56 9.13 -9.18
CA PHE A 16 1.43 8.18 -8.48
C PHE A 16 2.31 8.87 -7.43
N ARG A 17 2.84 8.06 -6.51
CA ARG A 17 3.84 8.46 -5.51
C ARG A 17 4.93 7.40 -5.48
N ASP A 18 6.18 7.85 -5.44
CA ASP A 18 7.30 6.98 -5.11
C ASP A 18 7.55 7.13 -3.59
N ILE A 19 7.56 6.02 -2.86
CA ILE A 19 7.79 5.98 -1.42
C ILE A 19 8.99 5.08 -1.13
N GLU A 20 9.90 5.57 -0.31
CA GLU A 20 11.02 4.80 0.24
C GLU A 20 10.68 4.39 1.67
N ILE A 21 10.91 3.11 1.99
CA ILE A 21 10.60 2.53 3.30
C ILE A 21 11.71 1.57 3.72
N ASP A 22 11.98 1.46 5.03
CA ASP A 22 12.95 0.47 5.49
C ASP A 22 12.36 -0.93 5.41
N SER A 23 13.19 -1.90 5.07
CA SER A 23 12.88 -3.33 5.08
C SER A 23 12.37 -3.86 6.42
N GLU A 24 12.65 -3.17 7.52
CA GLU A 24 12.17 -3.52 8.86
C GLU A 24 10.76 -2.98 9.13
N ASN A 25 10.21 -2.11 8.26
CA ASN A 25 8.88 -1.54 8.47
C ASN A 25 7.76 -2.55 8.20
N THR A 26 6.66 -2.35 8.90
CA THR A 26 5.44 -3.15 8.76
C THR A 26 4.55 -2.67 7.61
N LEU A 27 3.58 -3.50 7.21
CA LEU A 27 2.57 -3.08 6.23
C LEU A 27 1.68 -1.95 6.76
N GLU A 28 1.50 -1.84 8.08
CA GLU A 28 0.78 -0.72 8.70
C GLU A 28 1.55 0.59 8.50
N GLU A 29 2.87 0.59 8.71
CA GLU A 29 3.74 1.75 8.47
C GLU A 29 3.77 2.12 6.98
N LEU A 30 3.78 1.12 6.10
CA LEU A 30 3.62 1.34 4.67
C LEU A 30 2.27 2.02 4.39
N ASN A 31 1.15 1.47 4.84
CA ASN A 31 -0.19 2.03 4.65
C ASN A 31 -0.30 3.48 5.15
N ASN A 32 0.26 3.77 6.33
CA ASN A 32 0.30 5.12 6.88
C ASN A 32 1.09 6.07 5.98
N SER A 33 2.22 5.61 5.43
CA SER A 33 3.03 6.38 4.48
C SER A 33 2.28 6.65 3.17
N ILE A 34 1.54 5.65 2.64
CA ILE A 34 0.68 5.81 1.45
C ILE A 34 -0.39 6.88 1.74
N THR A 35 -1.15 6.70 2.81
CA THR A 35 -2.24 7.58 3.23
C THR A 35 -1.78 9.03 3.34
N GLN A 36 -0.65 9.27 3.99
CA GLN A 36 -0.06 10.61 4.13
C GLN A 36 0.41 11.19 2.79
N ALA A 37 1.04 10.39 1.92
CA ALA A 37 1.55 10.85 0.63
C ALA A 37 0.45 11.28 -0.36
N PHE A 38 -0.75 10.71 -0.23
CA PHE A 38 -1.93 11.08 -1.00
C PHE A 38 -2.86 12.07 -0.27
N GLY A 39 -2.61 12.37 1.01
CA GLY A 39 -3.42 13.30 1.81
C GLY A 39 -4.78 12.74 2.23
N PHE A 40 -4.89 11.42 2.37
CA PHE A 40 -6.10 10.77 2.87
C PHE A 40 -6.20 10.91 4.40
N GLU A 41 -7.43 10.88 4.93
CA GLU A 41 -7.67 11.07 6.37
C GLU A 41 -7.28 9.84 7.21
N GLY A 42 -7.08 8.67 6.61
CA GLY A 42 -6.62 7.45 7.29
C GLY A 42 -7.69 6.72 8.10
N ASN A 43 -8.96 7.03 7.90
CA ASN A 43 -10.09 6.41 8.61
C ASN A 43 -10.63 5.14 7.95
N GLU A 44 -10.09 4.77 6.79
CA GLU A 44 -10.57 3.63 6.00
C GLU A 44 -9.83 2.34 6.36
N MET A 45 -10.54 1.22 6.32
CA MET A 45 -9.90 -0.10 6.40
C MET A 45 -9.10 -0.36 5.13
N ALA A 46 -7.94 -1.02 5.28
CA ALA A 46 -7.10 -1.39 4.15
C ALA A 46 -6.57 -2.81 4.29
N SER A 47 -6.39 -3.44 3.13
CA SER A 47 -5.77 -4.75 2.97
C SER A 47 -4.77 -4.66 1.82
N PHE A 48 -3.69 -5.42 1.91
CA PHE A 48 -2.76 -5.64 0.81
C PHE A 48 -3.07 -6.99 0.15
N TYR A 49 -2.75 -7.12 -1.14
CA TYR A 49 -2.85 -8.38 -1.85
C TYR A 49 -1.55 -8.69 -2.58
N VAL A 50 -1.09 -9.93 -2.48
CA VAL A 50 0.06 -10.41 -3.25
C VAL A 50 -0.42 -10.80 -4.63
N SER A 51 0.18 -10.24 -5.68
CA SER A 51 -0.12 -10.63 -7.06
C SER A 51 0.76 -11.79 -7.53
N ASN A 52 0.27 -12.58 -8.48
CA ASN A 52 1.11 -13.53 -9.21
C ASN A 52 1.85 -12.86 -10.39
N GLU A 53 2.58 -13.64 -11.18
CA GLU A 53 3.34 -13.15 -12.35
C GLU A 53 2.45 -12.52 -13.45
N ASN A 54 1.16 -12.86 -13.46
CA ASN A 54 0.17 -12.35 -14.40
C ASN A 54 -0.61 -11.13 -13.86
N TRP A 55 -0.18 -10.55 -12.72
CA TRP A 55 -0.88 -9.46 -12.03
C TRP A 55 -2.28 -9.80 -11.52
N GLU A 56 -2.60 -11.09 -11.39
CA GLU A 56 -3.87 -11.52 -10.81
C GLU A 56 -3.79 -11.41 -9.28
N GLN A 57 -4.87 -10.92 -8.66
CA GLN A 57 -4.99 -10.78 -7.22
C GLN A 57 -4.93 -12.15 -6.53
N GLY A 58 -4.01 -12.31 -5.58
CA GLY A 58 -3.79 -13.54 -4.82
C GLY A 58 -4.14 -13.38 -3.35
N GLU A 59 -3.22 -13.81 -2.48
CA GLU A 59 -3.41 -13.84 -1.03
C GLU A 59 -3.62 -12.45 -0.43
N GLU A 60 -4.60 -12.35 0.46
CA GLU A 60 -4.89 -11.14 1.23
C GLU A 60 -4.02 -11.06 2.49
N ILE A 61 -3.52 -9.85 2.76
CA ILE A 61 -2.86 -9.48 3.98
C ILE A 61 -3.65 -8.31 4.59
N ALA A 62 -4.61 -8.64 5.46
CA ALA A 62 -5.42 -7.66 6.16
C ALA A 62 -4.59 -6.86 7.17
N LEU A 63 -4.76 -5.54 7.22
CA LEU A 63 -4.05 -4.69 8.20
C LEU A 63 -4.65 -4.77 9.60
N PHE A 64 -5.95 -5.03 9.69
CA PHE A 64 -6.66 -5.18 10.95
C PHE A 64 -7.37 -6.52 10.98
N ASP A 65 -7.35 -7.16 12.14
CA ASP A 65 -8.02 -8.44 12.35
C ASP A 65 -9.54 -8.22 12.35
N MET A 66 -10.25 -8.83 11.39
CA MET A 66 -11.71 -8.73 11.29
C MET A 66 -12.38 -9.74 12.24
N ASN A 67 -12.27 -9.51 13.55
CA ASN A 67 -12.99 -10.28 14.58
C ASN A 67 -14.39 -9.73 14.85
#